data_AF-A0A2V6HMB3-F1
#
_entry.id   AF-A0A2V6HMB3-F1
#
_cell.length_a   1.000
_cell.length_b   1.000
_cell.length_c   1.000
_cell.angle_alpha   90.00
_cell.angle_beta   90.00
_cell.angle_gamma   90.00
#
_symmetry.space_group_name_H-M   'P 1'
#
loop_
_entity.id
_entity.type
_entity.pdbx_description
1 polymer ?
#
loop_
_entity_poly.entity_id
_entity_poly.type
_entity_poly.pdbx_seq_one_letter_code
_entity_poly.pdbx_strand_id
1 'polypeptide(L)'
;MDWVRAHYERVLLISAAVLLFLSSILIWRNAARFSSQLAVMPPAPSLKSVSPLATAQELQAAAEKLHRPPQWTFGGRSGLFVPEKHFIGTNGLPATLQTTEVHPPVPNEWLEQFGLPIADADVLDQDPDGDGFTNLDEWQAHTNPMDRNSHPEYYTKLKLKSAAEEPFRLIFSSWMGDTYQINTIDFKKPTQFLK
;
A
#
# COMPACT_ATOMS: atom_id res chain seq x y z
N MET A 1 14.19 18.67 115.16
CA MET A 1 13.62 18.39 113.82
C MET A 1 12.46 19.37 113.53
N ASP A 2 12.56 20.60 114.02
CA ASP A 2 11.40 21.49 114.13
C ASP A 2 11.41 22.56 113.02
N TRP A 3 12.60 22.87 112.48
CA TRP A 3 12.78 23.80 111.38
C TRP A 3 12.23 23.28 110.04
N VAL A 4 12.42 21.98 109.76
CA VAL A 4 11.90 21.30 108.56
C VAL A 4 10.37 21.24 108.56
N ARG A 5 9.76 21.14 109.74
CA ARG A 5 8.30 21.11 109.90
C ARG A 5 7.67 22.50 109.71
N ALA A 6 8.40 23.58 110.05
CA ALA A 6 7.95 24.96 109.87
C ALA A 6 8.10 25.49 108.43
N HIS A 7 9.05 24.96 107.64
CA HIS A 7 9.35 25.45 106.28
C HIS A 7 9.30 24.34 105.21
N TYR A 8 8.34 23.41 105.34
CA TYR A 8 8.20 22.26 104.44
C TYR A 8 8.08 22.65 102.96
N GLU A 9 7.39 23.75 102.66
CA GLU A 9 7.23 24.28 101.30
C GLU A 9 8.56 24.66 100.64
N ARG A 10 9.50 25.25 101.40
CA ARG A 10 10.83 25.59 100.88
C ARG A 10 11.69 24.35 100.65
N VAL A 11 11.57 23.35 101.52
CA VAL A 11 12.24 22.05 101.35
C VAL A 11 11.70 21.34 100.11
N LEU A 12 10.38 21.38 99.88
CA LEU A 12 9.74 20.85 98.68
C LEU A 12 10.27 21.55 97.42
N LEU A 13 10.29 22.89 97.39
CA LEU A 13 10.79 23.66 96.24
C LEU A 13 12.26 23.40 95.94
N ILE A 14 13.12 23.34 96.97
CA ILE A 14 14.54 23.02 96.78
C ILE A 14 14.71 21.59 96.26
N SER A 15 13.96 20.62 96.80
CA SER A 15 14.01 19.23 96.31
C SER A 15 13.56 19.11 94.85
N ALA A 16 12.50 19.84 94.45
CA ALA A 16 12.02 19.87 93.08
C ALA A 16 13.04 20.54 92.14
N ALA A 17 13.68 21.63 92.56
CA ALA A 17 14.72 22.30 91.80
C ALA A 17 15.95 21.40 91.58
N VAL A 18 16.38 20.67 92.61
CA VAL A 18 17.48 19.69 92.51
C VAL A 18 17.11 18.56 91.55
N LEU A 19 15.88 18.06 91.61
CA LEU A 19 15.40 17.00 90.72
C LEU A 19 15.36 17.47 89.26
N LEU A 20 14.86 18.68 89.00
CA LEU A 20 14.87 19.28 87.66
C LEU A 20 16.31 19.47 87.16
N PHE A 21 17.22 19.93 88.01
CA PHE A 21 18.62 20.11 87.63
C PHE A 21 19.30 18.78 87.27
N LEU A 22 19.06 17.72 88.05
CA LEU A 22 19.54 16.37 87.74
C LEU A 22 18.93 15.83 86.44
N SER A 23 17.64 16.04 86.20
CA SER A 23 17.00 15.62 84.95
C SER A 23 17.59 16.34 83.73
N SER A 24 17.91 17.63 83.85
CA SER A 24 18.53 18.42 82.79
C SER A 24 19.91 17.86 82.41
N ILE A 25 20.73 17.52 83.41
CA ILE A 25 22.04 16.89 83.20
C ILE A 25 21.90 15.52 82.53
N LEU A 26 20.91 14.71 82.93
CA LEU A 26 20.66 13.40 82.32
C LEU A 26 20.23 13.53 80.85
N ILE A 27 19.33 14.47 80.55
CA ILE A 27 18.87 14.73 79.17
C ILE A 27 20.03 15.18 78.29
N TRP A 28 20.85 16.12 78.76
CA TRP A 28 22.05 16.55 78.02
C TRP A 28 22.96 15.37 77.72
N ARG A 29 23.32 14.58 78.74
CA ARG A 29 24.22 13.43 78.55
C ARG A 29 23.65 12.42 77.56
N ASN A 30 22.34 12.22 77.53
CA ASN A 30 21.69 11.32 76.58
C ASN A 30 21.73 11.88 75.15
N ALA A 31 21.39 13.16 74.97
CA ALA A 31 21.43 13.83 73.67
C ALA A 31 22.84 13.84 73.06
N ALA A 32 23.89 14.05 73.88
CA ALA A 32 25.27 14.01 73.42
C ALA A 32 25.72 12.61 72.95
N ARG A 33 25.23 11.53 73.59
CA ARG A 33 25.53 10.14 73.18
C ARG A 33 24.77 9.70 71.94
N PHE A 34 23.56 10.21 71.72
CA PHE A 34 22.73 9.83 70.58
C PHE A 34 23.41 10.13 69.23
N SER A 35 24.09 11.28 69.12
CA SER A 35 24.85 11.63 67.90
C SER A 35 25.91 10.57 67.55
N SER A 36 26.63 10.05 68.56
CA SER A 36 27.62 9.00 68.35
C SER A 36 27.00 7.64 67.96
N GLN A 37 25.76 7.36 68.37
CA GLN A 37 25.06 6.12 67.99
C GLN A 37 24.56 6.16 66.54
N LEU A 38 24.14 7.33 66.04
CA LEU A 38 23.77 7.50 64.63
C LEU A 38 24.95 7.31 63.67
N ALA A 39 26.17 7.61 64.10
CA ALA A 39 27.38 7.40 63.29
C ALA A 39 27.75 5.91 63.11
N VAL A 40 27.16 5.01 63.91
CA VAL A 40 27.37 3.55 63.81
C VAL A 40 26.18 2.89 63.08
N MET A 41 25.69 3.53 62.01
CA MET A 41 24.84 2.83 61.05
C MET A 41 25.76 1.90 60.23
N PRO A 42 25.54 0.56 60.22
CA PRO A 42 26.28 -0.30 59.31
C PRO A 42 26.01 0.18 57.86
N PRO A 43 27.00 0.10 56.96
CA PRO A 43 26.77 0.44 55.55
C PRO A 43 25.60 -0.42 55.04
N ALA A 44 24.72 0.20 54.25
CA ALA A 44 23.58 -0.49 53.64
C ALA A 44 24.07 -1.81 53.01
N PRO A 45 23.33 -2.93 53.17
CA PRO A 45 23.71 -4.18 52.53
C PRO A 45 23.84 -3.90 51.03
N SER A 46 24.98 -4.29 50.45
CA SER A 46 25.16 -4.19 49.01
C SER A 46 24.04 -4.97 48.34
N LEU A 47 23.27 -4.29 47.50
CA LEU A 47 22.23 -4.91 46.67
C LEU A 47 22.91 -6.07 45.94
N LYS A 48 22.55 -7.32 46.28
CA LYS A 48 22.94 -8.47 45.46
C LYS A 48 22.47 -8.15 44.04
N SER A 49 23.40 -8.08 43.09
CA SER A 49 23.06 -7.94 41.69
C SER A 49 22.28 -9.18 41.28
N VAL A 50 20.95 -9.08 41.32
CA VAL A 50 20.08 -10.02 40.61
C VAL A 50 20.48 -9.87 39.14
N SER A 51 20.97 -10.94 38.54
CA SER A 51 21.44 -10.97 37.16
C SER A 51 20.43 -10.29 36.23
N PRO A 52 20.70 -9.09 35.68
CA PRO A 52 19.78 -8.43 34.78
C PRO A 52 20.06 -8.92 33.36
N LEU A 53 20.07 -10.24 33.14
CA LEU A 53 20.50 -10.76 31.83
C LEU A 53 19.33 -11.20 30.95
N ALA A 54 18.32 -11.90 31.51
CA ALA A 54 17.17 -12.31 30.72
C ALA A 54 16.21 -11.13 30.42
N THR A 55 15.80 -10.39 31.46
CA THR A 55 14.83 -9.30 31.31
C THR A 55 15.40 -8.09 30.55
N ALA A 56 16.70 -7.80 30.67
CA ALA A 56 17.32 -6.71 29.93
C ALA A 56 17.45 -7.03 28.43
N GLN A 57 17.71 -8.29 28.09
CA GLN A 57 17.84 -8.74 26.71
C GLN A 57 16.48 -8.79 26.01
N GLU A 58 15.40 -9.18 26.71
CA GLU A 58 14.03 -9.07 26.19
C GLU A 58 13.61 -7.61 25.98
N LEU A 59 13.98 -6.71 26.89
CA LEU A 59 13.66 -5.29 26.78
C LEU A 59 14.41 -4.60 25.63
N GLN A 60 15.68 -4.96 25.42
CA GLN A 60 16.47 -4.52 24.28
C GLN A 60 15.90 -5.07 22.96
N ALA A 61 15.54 -6.35 22.89
CA ALA A 61 14.91 -6.93 21.70
C ALA A 61 13.54 -6.29 21.40
N ALA A 62 12.76 -5.94 22.43
CA ALA A 62 11.51 -5.22 22.27
C ALA A 62 11.73 -3.78 21.78
N ALA A 63 12.76 -3.07 22.30
CA ALA A 63 13.13 -1.74 21.84
C ALA A 63 13.60 -1.76 20.38
N GLU A 64 14.40 -2.75 19.97
CA GLU A 64 14.82 -2.92 18.57
C GLU A 64 13.63 -3.19 17.63
N LYS A 65 12.66 -4.01 18.06
CA LYS A 65 11.42 -4.24 17.30
C LYS A 65 10.55 -2.98 17.19
N LEU A 66 10.57 -2.10 18.20
CA LEU A 66 9.86 -0.82 18.15
C LEU A 66 10.52 0.16 17.18
N HIS A 67 11.86 0.16 17.10
CA HIS A 67 12.60 0.97 16.14
C HIS A 67 12.45 0.48 14.69
N ARG A 68 12.16 -0.80 14.49
CA ARG A 68 11.88 -1.39 13.18
C ARG A 68 10.49 -2.00 13.19
N PRO A 69 9.43 -1.16 13.22
CA PRO A 69 8.07 -1.67 13.24
C PRO A 69 7.87 -2.55 12.01
N PRO A 70 7.24 -3.73 12.16
CA PRO A 70 6.96 -4.60 11.04
C PRO A 70 6.18 -3.81 9.98
N GLN A 71 6.75 -3.70 8.79
CA GLN A 71 6.07 -3.09 7.67
C GLN A 71 5.03 -4.07 7.16
N TRP A 72 3.81 -3.59 6.94
CA TRP A 72 2.77 -4.37 6.29
C TRP A 72 3.17 -4.57 4.84
N THR A 73 3.68 -5.75 4.50
CA THR A 73 3.99 -6.12 3.13
C THR A 73 2.75 -6.73 2.50
N PHE A 74 2.28 -6.15 1.40
CA PHE A 74 1.16 -6.67 0.63
C PHE A 74 1.65 -7.19 -0.72
N GLY A 75 1.17 -8.36 -1.13
CA GLY A 75 1.60 -9.05 -2.35
C GLY A 75 0.54 -9.17 -3.44
N GLY A 76 -0.65 -8.59 -3.25
CA GLY A 76 -1.71 -8.60 -4.27
C GLY A 76 -1.77 -7.32 -5.10
N ARG A 77 -2.75 -7.25 -6.00
CA ARG A 77 -3.02 -6.07 -6.85
C ARG A 77 -3.71 -4.91 -6.13
N SER A 78 -4.58 -5.18 -5.16
CA SER A 78 -5.37 -4.17 -4.43
C SER A 78 -4.91 -4.02 -2.98
N GLY A 79 -4.59 -2.83 -2.48
CA GLY A 79 -4.07 -2.64 -1.12
C GLY A 79 -4.94 -3.27 -0.01
N LEU A 80 -4.35 -3.50 1.18
CA LEU A 80 -4.95 -4.21 2.33
C LEU A 80 -6.35 -3.72 2.76
N PHE A 81 -6.67 -2.46 2.49
CA PHE A 81 -7.94 -1.82 2.84
C PHE A 81 -8.76 -1.39 1.60
N VAL A 82 -8.30 -1.76 0.41
CA VAL A 82 -8.98 -1.47 -0.85
C VAL A 82 -9.60 -2.78 -1.33
N PRO A 83 -10.94 -2.88 -1.40
CA PRO A 83 -11.57 -4.07 -1.94
C PRO A 83 -11.12 -4.29 -3.38
N GLU A 84 -10.90 -5.55 -3.74
CA GLU A 84 -10.59 -5.90 -5.12
C GLU A 84 -11.79 -5.55 -6.02
N LYS A 85 -11.52 -5.14 -7.26
CA LYS A 85 -12.59 -4.93 -8.24
C LYS A 85 -13.15 -6.29 -8.66
N HIS A 86 -14.46 -6.43 -8.55
CA HIS A 86 -15.18 -7.65 -8.94
C HIS A 86 -15.94 -7.39 -10.24
N PHE A 87 -15.90 -8.35 -11.14
CA PHE A 87 -16.53 -8.34 -12.45
C PHE A 87 -17.41 -9.57 -12.58
N ILE A 88 -18.36 -9.56 -13.51
CA ILE A 88 -19.14 -10.76 -13.84
C ILE A 88 -18.43 -11.42 -15.00
N GLY A 89 -17.87 -12.61 -14.77
CA GLY A 89 -17.24 -13.40 -15.81
C GLY A 89 -18.26 -13.89 -16.85
N THR A 90 -17.78 -14.39 -17.98
CA THR A 90 -18.62 -14.95 -19.06
C THR A 90 -19.48 -16.14 -18.61
N ASN A 91 -19.09 -16.79 -17.50
CA ASN A 91 -19.81 -17.86 -16.82
C ASN A 91 -20.88 -17.37 -15.83
N GLY A 92 -21.09 -16.05 -15.70
CA GLY A 92 -22.05 -15.45 -14.77
C GLY A 92 -21.60 -15.47 -13.30
N LEU A 93 -20.36 -15.87 -13.02
CA LEU A 93 -19.79 -15.88 -11.67
C LEU A 93 -18.98 -14.60 -11.40
N PRO A 94 -18.89 -14.17 -10.13
CA PRO A 94 -18.00 -13.08 -9.77
C PRO A 94 -16.55 -13.49 -10.03
N ALA A 95 -15.87 -12.71 -10.85
CA ALA A 95 -14.47 -12.86 -11.20
C ALA A 95 -13.68 -11.63 -10.73
N THR A 96 -12.40 -11.82 -10.43
CA THR A 96 -11.48 -10.74 -10.08
C THR A 96 -10.42 -10.58 -11.16
N LEU A 97 -9.71 -9.45 -11.14
CA LEU A 97 -8.63 -9.14 -12.09
C LEU A 97 -7.48 -10.16 -12.08
N GLN A 98 -7.33 -10.91 -10.99
CA GLN A 98 -6.35 -12.00 -10.85
C GLN A 98 -6.81 -13.31 -11.49
N THR A 99 -8.12 -13.56 -11.51
CA THR A 99 -8.68 -14.88 -11.86
C THR A 99 -9.12 -14.94 -13.31
N THR A 100 -9.51 -13.81 -13.89
CA THR A 100 -10.11 -13.78 -15.23
C THR A 100 -9.70 -12.53 -15.97
N GLU A 101 -9.40 -12.70 -17.25
CA GLU A 101 -9.27 -11.61 -18.19
C GLU A 101 -10.64 -11.00 -18.44
N VAL A 102 -10.83 -9.75 -18.05
CA VAL A 102 -12.15 -9.10 -18.09
C VAL A 102 -12.56 -8.83 -19.54
N HIS A 103 -11.59 -8.43 -20.36
CA HIS A 103 -11.80 -8.04 -21.76
C HIS A 103 -10.86 -8.82 -22.70
N PRO A 104 -11.09 -10.13 -22.90
CA PRO A 104 -10.29 -10.90 -23.85
C PRO A 104 -10.46 -10.33 -25.26
N PRO A 105 -9.38 -10.22 -26.06
CA PRO A 105 -8.05 -10.81 -25.88
C PRO A 105 -7.00 -9.91 -25.17
N VAL A 106 -7.43 -8.79 -24.57
CA VAL A 106 -6.52 -7.80 -23.97
C VAL A 106 -6.26 -8.10 -22.49
N PRO A 107 -4.98 -8.27 -22.07
CA PRO A 107 -4.66 -8.59 -20.69
C PRO A 107 -4.96 -7.42 -19.75
N ASN A 108 -5.47 -7.73 -18.56
CA ASN A 108 -5.83 -6.74 -17.54
C ASN A 108 -4.67 -5.80 -17.15
N GLU A 109 -3.42 -6.28 -17.18
CA GLU A 109 -2.21 -5.47 -16.90
C GLU A 109 -2.05 -4.30 -17.88
N TRP A 110 -2.37 -4.51 -19.16
CA TRP A 110 -2.25 -3.47 -20.19
C TRP A 110 -3.27 -2.35 -19.94
N LEU A 111 -4.53 -2.72 -19.68
CA LEU A 111 -5.58 -1.77 -19.33
C LEU A 111 -5.25 -0.97 -18.07
N GLU A 112 -4.64 -1.61 -17.06
CA GLU A 112 -4.20 -0.93 -15.83
C GLU A 112 -2.99 -0.01 -16.06
N GLN A 113 -2.02 -0.44 -16.88
CA GLN A 113 -0.84 0.35 -17.19
C GLN A 113 -1.20 1.67 -17.85
N PHE A 114 -2.19 1.66 -18.76
CA PHE A 114 -2.67 2.86 -19.45
C PHE A 114 -3.81 3.57 -18.70
N GLY A 115 -4.24 3.06 -17.55
CA GLY A 115 -5.29 3.67 -16.72
C GLY A 115 -6.67 3.67 -17.38
N LEU A 116 -6.93 2.73 -18.29
CA LEU A 116 -8.19 2.60 -19.00
C LEU A 116 -9.31 2.12 -18.06
N PRO A 117 -10.57 2.51 -18.29
CA PRO A 117 -11.69 2.13 -17.44
C PRO A 117 -12.07 0.66 -17.65
N ILE A 118 -11.33 -0.26 -17.04
CA ILE A 118 -11.54 -1.73 -17.13
C ILE A 118 -12.95 -2.19 -16.69
N ALA A 119 -13.69 -1.36 -15.96
CA ALA A 119 -15.07 -1.64 -15.56
C ALA A 119 -16.09 -1.48 -16.70
N ASP A 120 -15.73 -0.71 -17.73
CA ASP A 120 -16.61 -0.43 -18.85
C ASP A 120 -16.58 -1.60 -19.83
N ALA A 121 -17.76 -2.09 -20.23
CA ALA A 121 -17.89 -3.23 -21.13
C ALA A 121 -17.38 -2.93 -22.55
N ASP A 122 -17.41 -1.66 -22.93
CA ASP A 122 -17.01 -1.11 -24.23
C ASP A 122 -15.59 -0.52 -24.21
N VAL A 123 -14.79 -0.74 -23.16
CA VAL A 123 -13.44 -0.16 -23.05
C VAL A 123 -12.56 -0.47 -24.26
N LEU A 124 -12.73 -1.62 -24.91
CA LEU A 124 -11.95 -2.00 -26.09
C LEU A 124 -12.32 -1.22 -27.36
N ASP A 125 -13.55 -0.70 -27.43
CA ASP A 125 -14.07 0.08 -28.55
C ASP A 125 -13.94 1.60 -28.32
N GLN A 126 -13.50 2.01 -27.13
CA GLN A 126 -13.27 3.42 -26.81
C GLN A 126 -11.96 3.95 -27.42
N ASP A 127 -11.96 5.26 -27.65
CA ASP A 127 -10.86 6.05 -28.19
C ASP A 127 -10.63 7.22 -27.20
N PRO A 128 -9.75 7.04 -26.20
CA PRO A 128 -9.50 8.03 -25.16
C PRO A 128 -8.77 9.28 -25.65
N ASP A 129 -7.92 9.17 -26.67
CA ASP A 129 -7.06 10.24 -27.16
C ASP A 129 -7.59 10.97 -28.41
N GLY A 130 -8.63 10.41 -29.04
CA GLY A 130 -9.36 10.99 -30.16
C GLY A 130 -8.60 10.95 -31.47
N ASP A 131 -7.71 9.98 -31.65
CA ASP A 131 -6.96 9.76 -32.89
C ASP A 131 -7.73 8.92 -33.93
N GLY A 132 -8.84 8.30 -33.48
CA GLY A 132 -9.73 7.46 -34.26
C GLY A 132 -9.39 5.97 -34.21
N PHE A 133 -8.33 5.53 -33.55
CA PHE A 133 -8.07 4.13 -33.29
C PHE A 133 -8.75 3.71 -31.99
N THR A 134 -9.25 2.48 -31.95
CA THR A 134 -9.82 1.94 -30.72
C THR A 134 -8.71 1.34 -29.87
N ASN A 135 -8.92 1.25 -28.56
CA ASN A 135 -7.98 0.59 -27.65
C ASN A 135 -7.59 -0.83 -28.11
N LEU A 136 -8.51 -1.57 -28.75
CA LEU A 136 -8.22 -2.88 -29.33
C LEU A 136 -7.25 -2.81 -30.52
N ASP A 137 -7.46 -1.87 -31.44
CA ASP A 137 -6.59 -1.68 -32.61
C ASP A 137 -5.18 -1.29 -32.16
N GLU A 138 -5.08 -0.44 -31.14
CA GLU A 138 -3.81 -0.01 -30.55
C GLU A 138 -3.10 -1.10 -29.77
N TRP A 139 -3.83 -1.94 -29.04
CA TRP A 139 -3.27 -3.12 -28.40
C TRP A 139 -2.66 -4.07 -29.43
N GLN A 140 -3.34 -4.31 -30.56
CA GLN A 140 -2.81 -5.15 -31.64
C GLN A 140 -1.55 -4.52 -32.29
N ALA A 141 -1.53 -3.20 -32.42
CA ALA A 141 -0.41 -2.46 -32.98
C ALA A 141 0.73 -2.19 -31.98
N HIS A 142 0.57 -2.57 -30.70
CA HIS A 142 1.51 -2.30 -29.61
C HIS A 142 1.78 -0.79 -29.41
N THR A 143 0.74 0.02 -29.57
CA THR A 143 0.79 1.48 -29.39
C THR A 143 0.18 1.91 -28.05
N ASN A 144 0.13 3.22 -27.79
CA ASN A 144 -0.25 3.77 -26.49
C ASN A 144 -1.61 4.48 -26.61
N PRO A 145 -2.67 3.94 -25.98
CA PRO A 145 -4.04 4.44 -26.10
C PRO A 145 -4.35 5.78 -25.43
N MET A 146 -3.33 6.36 -24.79
CA MET A 146 -3.42 7.65 -24.13
C MET A 146 -2.60 8.72 -24.85
N ASP A 147 -1.86 8.36 -25.90
CA ASP A 147 -1.02 9.28 -26.66
C ASP A 147 -1.38 9.28 -28.14
N ARG A 148 -2.04 10.37 -28.53
CA ARG A 148 -2.47 10.66 -29.90
C ARG A 148 -1.37 10.59 -30.97
N ASN A 149 -0.10 10.66 -30.60
CA ASN A 149 1.00 10.53 -31.57
C ASN A 149 1.51 9.09 -31.71
N SER A 150 1.18 8.24 -30.76
CA SER A 150 1.56 6.85 -30.70
C SER A 150 0.41 6.02 -31.23
N HIS A 151 0.24 6.05 -32.54
CA HIS A 151 -0.87 5.38 -33.22
C HIS A 151 -0.37 4.50 -34.39
N PRO A 152 -1.17 3.50 -34.82
CA PRO A 152 -0.88 2.73 -36.01
C PRO A 152 -0.97 3.60 -37.27
N GLU A 153 -0.33 3.19 -38.34
CA GLU A 153 -0.43 3.91 -39.61
C GLU A 153 -1.89 3.98 -40.11
N TYR A 154 -2.36 5.17 -40.52
CA TYR A 154 -3.77 5.39 -40.93
C TYR A 154 -4.27 4.45 -42.04
N TYR A 155 -3.38 3.89 -42.86
CA TYR A 155 -3.77 2.95 -43.91
C TYR A 155 -4.35 1.64 -43.35
N THR A 156 -4.02 1.24 -42.12
CA THR A 156 -4.56 0.02 -41.49
C THR A 156 -6.06 0.10 -41.26
N LYS A 157 -6.58 1.32 -41.11
CA LYS A 157 -8.01 1.60 -40.92
C LYS A 157 -8.79 1.63 -42.24
N LEU A 158 -8.12 1.64 -43.39
CA LEU A 158 -8.77 1.69 -44.70
C LEU A 158 -9.49 0.37 -44.98
N LYS A 159 -10.82 0.43 -45.03
CA LYS A 159 -11.67 -0.69 -45.45
C LYS A 159 -12.34 -0.34 -46.77
N LEU A 160 -12.44 -1.31 -47.68
CA LEU A 160 -13.17 -1.14 -48.94
C LEU A 160 -14.65 -0.89 -48.63
N LYS A 161 -15.12 0.34 -48.84
CA LYS A 161 -16.53 0.71 -48.59
C LYS A 161 -17.47 0.14 -49.65
N SER A 162 -17.06 0.19 -50.91
CA SER A 162 -17.81 -0.32 -52.05
C SER A 162 -16.87 -0.47 -53.24
N ALA A 163 -16.96 -1.59 -53.94
CA ALA A 163 -16.41 -1.73 -55.28
C ALA A 163 -17.57 -1.86 -56.26
N ALA A 164 -17.61 -0.96 -57.25
CA ALA A 164 -18.47 -1.13 -58.41
C ALA A 164 -17.63 -1.79 -59.49
N GLU A 165 -17.91 -3.07 -59.75
CA GLU A 165 -17.30 -3.78 -60.87
C GLU A 165 -18.17 -3.56 -62.10
N GLU A 166 -17.76 -2.64 -62.96
CA GLU A 166 -18.35 -2.51 -64.29
C GLU A 166 -17.61 -3.46 -65.23
N PRO A 167 -18.24 -4.58 -65.65
CA PRO A 167 -17.60 -5.49 -66.57
C PRO A 167 -17.32 -4.76 -67.88
N PHE A 168 -16.11 -4.95 -68.42
CA PHE A 168 -15.81 -4.46 -69.74
C PHE A 168 -16.83 -4.99 -70.74
N ARG A 169 -17.41 -4.08 -71.54
CA ARG A 169 -18.42 -4.46 -72.54
C ARG A 169 -17.88 -5.44 -73.56
N LEU A 170 -16.57 -5.58 -73.70
CA LEU A 170 -15.88 -6.42 -74.66
C LEU A 170 -15.32 -7.67 -73.98
N ILE A 171 -15.62 -8.82 -74.55
CA ILE A 171 -15.12 -10.13 -74.14
C ILE A 171 -14.20 -10.66 -75.24
N PHE A 172 -12.96 -10.93 -74.86
CA PHE A 172 -12.04 -11.67 -75.71
C PHE A 172 -12.47 -13.14 -75.76
N SER A 173 -12.76 -13.65 -76.95
CA SER A 173 -13.36 -14.98 -77.13
C SER A 173 -12.39 -16.02 -77.67
N SER A 174 -11.50 -15.65 -78.59
CA SER A 174 -10.50 -16.54 -79.20
C SER A 174 -9.48 -15.74 -80.03
N TRP A 175 -8.34 -16.35 -80.37
CA TRP A 175 -7.43 -15.85 -81.41
C TRP A 175 -7.17 -16.93 -82.46
N MET A 176 -6.99 -16.52 -83.72
CA MET A 176 -6.51 -17.37 -84.81
C MET A 176 -5.49 -16.59 -85.66
N GLY A 177 -4.23 -16.99 -85.59
CA GLY A 177 -3.12 -16.25 -86.22
C GLY A 177 -3.03 -14.83 -85.66
N ASP A 178 -2.97 -13.83 -86.55
CA ASP A 178 -2.98 -12.40 -86.20
C ASP A 178 -4.39 -11.84 -85.99
N THR A 179 -5.44 -12.67 -85.87
CA THR A 179 -6.83 -12.17 -85.76
C THR A 179 -7.45 -12.53 -84.41
N TYR A 180 -7.98 -11.53 -83.73
CA TYR A 180 -8.63 -11.59 -82.42
C TYR A 180 -10.15 -11.54 -82.56
N GLN A 181 -10.83 -12.45 -81.85
CA GLN A 181 -12.27 -12.50 -81.77
C GLN A 181 -12.76 -11.75 -80.53
N ILE A 182 -13.49 -10.66 -80.73
CA ILE A 182 -14.06 -9.83 -79.68
C ILE A 182 -15.59 -9.86 -79.77
N ASN A 183 -16.24 -10.18 -78.65
CA ASN A 183 -17.69 -10.19 -78.49
C ASN A 183 -18.13 -9.09 -77.52
N THR A 184 -19.40 -8.69 -77.57
CA THR A 184 -19.98 -7.90 -76.47
C THR A 184 -20.56 -8.81 -75.39
N ILE A 185 -20.49 -8.39 -74.13
CA ILE A 185 -21.01 -9.17 -72.98
C ILE A 185 -22.50 -9.49 -73.09
N ASP A 186 -23.26 -8.63 -73.76
CA ASP A 186 -24.70 -8.78 -73.99
C ASP A 186 -25.04 -9.55 -75.26
N PHE A 187 -24.04 -9.98 -76.04
CA PHE A 187 -24.17 -10.64 -77.35
C PHE A 187 -25.10 -9.89 -78.34
N LYS A 188 -25.37 -8.60 -78.12
CA LYS A 188 -26.25 -7.80 -79.00
C LYS A 188 -25.57 -7.38 -80.29
N LYS A 189 -24.24 -7.32 -80.30
CA LYS A 189 -23.46 -7.04 -81.50
C LYS A 189 -22.90 -8.34 -82.07
N PRO A 190 -22.83 -8.46 -83.41
CA PRO A 190 -22.15 -9.59 -84.03
C PRO A 190 -20.67 -9.60 -83.64
N THR A 191 -20.12 -10.81 -83.55
CA THR A 191 -18.70 -11.06 -83.28
C THR A 191 -17.81 -10.25 -84.21
N GLN A 192 -16.87 -9.48 -83.63
CA GLN A 192 -15.89 -8.72 -84.39
C GLN A 192 -14.57 -9.50 -84.47
N PHE A 193 -14.00 -9.54 -85.67
CA PHE A 193 -12.68 -10.09 -85.93
C PHE A 193 -11.75 -8.92 -86.26
N LEU A 194 -10.77 -8.68 -85.40
CA LEU A 194 -9.81 -7.59 -85.52
C LEU A 194 -8.42 -8.18 -85.75
N LYS A 195 -7.63 -7.56 -86.64
CA LYS A 195 -6.23 -7.92 -86.89
C LYS A 195 -5.29 -7.05 -86.07
#